data_AF-A0A0F4QJW6-F1
#
_entry.id   AF-A0A0F4QJW6-F1
#
_cell.length_a   1.000
_cell.length_b   1.000
_cell.length_c   1.000
_cell.angle_alpha   90.00
_cell.angle_beta   90.00
_cell.angle_gamma   90.00
#
_symmetry.space_group_name_H-M   'P 1'
#
loop_
_entity.id
_entity.type
_entity.pdbx_description
1 polymer ?
#
loop_
_entity_poly.entity_id
_entity_poly.type
_entity_poly.pdbx_seq_one_letter_code
_entity_poly.pdbx_strand_id
1 'polypeptide(L)'
;SERVKSLFNVESGANFDLDADLPIDDKDWSIGVVVGPSGSGKSSIGKALWKGKALYKPEWEKRVPIIDSITPNGDFNTVTSALASVGLGSVPAWLRPYEVLSNGEQFRADLAKVICERPEQVVIDEFSSVVDRQIATIGAGAFQKAYRRTGGQAVLLTCHYDVLEWLEPDWVYDTATGEFLRGCLWRRPKIEMQIHQTNWQFWPTFEPHHYLKLPHMIAATNYVATVNGELVAHVAFSTRPGLVEARACRLVVMPEWQGAGVGLKFLNAICEMWRQGKNRYDKPMPTLFHTSHPGLCAVLRRHPKWTQVSANLYGGSKRKSRLSISASTKKKTGKQINSAGFGGHFRAVQGFRYIGDGGVE
;
A
#
# COMPACT_ATOMS: atom_id res chain seq x y z
N SER A 1 10.50 -2.00 46.07
CA SER A 1 11.23 -0.83 45.53
C SER A 1 12.34 -0.38 46.47
N GLU A 2 12.10 -0.25 47.78
CA GLU A 2 13.12 0.17 48.78
C GLU A 2 14.41 -0.65 48.77
N ARG A 3 14.30 -1.99 48.62
CA ARG A 3 15.46 -2.89 48.53
C ARG A 3 16.33 -2.66 47.27
N VAL A 4 15.75 -2.13 46.19
CA VAL A 4 16.48 -1.78 44.95
C VAL A 4 17.12 -0.41 45.09
N LYS A 5 16.41 0.56 45.70
CA LYS A 5 16.95 1.89 45.99
C LYS A 5 18.17 1.82 46.91
N SER A 6 18.16 0.96 47.92
CA SER A 6 19.29 0.79 48.84
C SER A 6 20.48 0.03 48.23
N LEU A 7 20.24 -0.86 47.26
CA LEU A 7 21.30 -1.63 46.60
C LEU A 7 22.08 -0.81 45.56
N PHE A 8 21.44 0.16 44.92
CA PHE A 8 22.02 0.95 43.83
C PHE A 8 22.19 2.45 44.15
N ASN A 9 21.88 2.86 45.39
CA ASN A 9 22.00 4.25 45.85
C ASN A 9 21.25 5.26 44.97
N VAL A 10 20.03 4.89 44.55
CA VAL A 10 19.17 5.72 43.69
C VAL A 10 18.09 6.37 44.58
N GLU A 11 18.17 7.67 44.82
CA GLU A 11 17.24 8.43 45.67
C GLU A 11 15.82 8.51 45.08
N SER A 12 15.72 8.60 43.76
CA SER A 12 14.46 8.66 43.01
C SER A 12 14.62 7.93 41.67
N GLY A 13 13.69 7.04 41.35
CA GLY A 13 13.63 6.36 40.05
C GLY A 13 12.39 6.68 39.22
N ALA A 14 11.56 7.65 39.66
CA ALA A 14 10.17 7.73 39.19
C ALA A 14 9.57 9.14 38.98
N ASN A 15 10.27 10.24 39.30
CA ASN A 15 9.73 11.58 39.06
C ASN A 15 10.44 12.21 37.84
N PHE A 16 9.91 11.89 36.66
CA PHE A 16 10.23 12.62 35.43
C PHE A 16 9.07 13.57 35.14
N ASP A 17 9.27 14.85 35.45
CA ASP A 17 8.34 15.92 35.10
C ASP A 17 8.86 16.62 33.84
N LEU A 18 8.04 16.63 32.79
CA LEU A 18 8.30 17.33 31.54
C LEU A 18 7.20 18.36 31.35
N ASP A 19 7.56 19.63 31.45
CA ASP A 19 6.68 20.74 31.08
C ASP A 19 6.85 21.00 29.58
N ALA A 20 5.74 21.00 28.84
CA ALA A 20 5.73 21.07 27.38
C ALA A 20 4.63 22.03 26.94
N ASP A 21 5.02 23.18 26.39
CA ASP A 21 4.11 24.12 25.76
C ASP A 21 3.90 23.73 24.28
N LEU A 22 2.68 23.32 23.95
CA LEU A 22 2.29 22.86 22.61
C LEU A 22 1.19 23.78 22.05
N PRO A 23 1.53 24.79 21.24
CA PRO A 23 0.55 25.71 20.66
C PRO A 23 -0.19 25.04 19.50
N ILE A 24 -1.10 24.12 19.83
CA ILE A 24 -1.82 23.24 18.88
C ILE A 24 -3.35 23.27 19.03
N ASP A 25 -3.88 24.26 19.77
CA ASP A 25 -5.32 24.41 20.02
C ASP A 25 -6.14 24.80 18.79
N ASP A 26 -5.48 25.33 17.76
CA ASP A 26 -6.11 25.63 16.48
C ASP A 26 -6.39 24.37 15.64
N LYS A 27 -7.15 24.54 14.56
CA LYS A 27 -7.52 23.47 13.62
C LYS A 27 -6.71 23.51 12.31
N ASP A 28 -5.69 24.35 12.23
CA ASP A 28 -4.89 24.58 11.01
C ASP A 28 -3.70 23.61 10.93
N TRP A 29 -3.96 22.34 11.27
CA TRP A 29 -3.03 21.23 11.16
C TRP A 29 -3.80 19.91 11.15
N SER A 30 -3.17 18.85 10.62
CA SER A 30 -3.73 17.51 10.56
C SER A 30 -2.79 16.45 11.13
N ILE A 31 -1.47 16.59 10.97
CA ILE A 31 -0.48 15.63 11.46
C ILE A 31 0.51 16.33 12.39
N GLY A 32 0.51 15.93 13.67
CA GLY A 32 1.50 16.30 14.67
C GLY A 32 2.36 15.11 15.07
N VAL A 33 3.61 15.35 15.46
CA VAL A 33 4.50 14.28 15.92
C VAL A 33 5.16 14.66 17.23
N VAL A 34 5.14 13.73 18.19
CA VAL A 34 5.96 13.80 19.39
C VAL A 34 7.05 12.75 19.27
N VAL A 35 8.29 13.19 19.10
CA VAL A 35 9.45 12.33 18.87
C VAL A 35 10.40 12.32 20.07
N GLY A 36 11.17 11.25 20.22
CA GLY A 36 12.29 11.19 21.16
C GLY A 36 12.59 9.81 21.74
N PRO A 37 13.69 9.66 22.50
CA PRO A 37 14.17 8.39 23.03
C PRO A 37 13.15 7.63 23.87
N SER A 38 13.28 6.31 24.00
CA SER A 38 12.41 5.55 24.93
C SER A 38 12.54 6.10 26.35
N GLY A 39 11.42 6.21 27.07
CA GLY A 39 11.38 6.77 28.43
C GLY A 39 11.31 8.31 28.52
N SER A 40 11.36 9.04 27.41
CA SER A 40 11.34 10.52 27.39
C SER A 40 9.98 11.19 27.69
N GLY A 41 8.96 10.44 28.09
CA GLY A 41 7.63 11.00 28.42
C GLY A 41 6.64 11.15 27.26
N LYS A 42 6.93 10.66 26.05
CA LYS A 42 6.01 10.71 24.89
C LYS A 42 4.60 10.18 25.20
N SER A 43 4.50 8.99 25.79
CA SER A 43 3.21 8.38 26.16
C SER A 43 2.49 9.18 27.26
N SER A 44 3.23 9.91 28.11
CA SER A 44 2.64 10.81 29.11
C SER A 44 2.05 12.05 28.42
N ILE A 45 2.77 12.66 27.48
CA ILE A 45 2.24 13.75 26.63
C ILE A 45 0.98 13.28 25.90
N GLY A 46 1.02 12.11 25.27
CA GLY A 46 -0.14 11.54 24.57
C GLY A 46 -1.38 11.36 25.44
N LYS A 47 -1.20 11.01 26.73
CA LYS A 47 -2.29 10.89 27.70
C LYS A 47 -2.78 12.25 28.21
N ALA A 48 -1.92 13.26 28.25
CA ALA A 48 -2.30 14.62 28.63
C ALA A 48 -3.11 15.30 27.51
N LEU A 49 -2.70 15.08 26.26
CA LEU A 49 -3.39 15.58 25.07
C LEU A 49 -4.86 15.14 25.07
N TRP A 50 -5.75 16.13 24.88
CA TRP A 50 -7.20 15.93 24.86
C TRP A 50 -7.73 15.11 26.04
N LYS A 51 -7.13 15.28 27.23
CA LYS A 51 -7.47 14.59 28.47
C LYS A 51 -7.43 13.06 28.34
N GLY A 52 -6.60 12.55 27.43
CA GLY A 52 -6.39 11.12 27.18
C GLY A 52 -7.52 10.43 26.41
N LYS A 53 -8.57 11.15 26.02
CA LYS A 53 -9.74 10.59 25.33
C LYS A 53 -9.47 10.17 23.89
N ALA A 54 -8.43 10.75 23.29
CA ALA A 54 -8.06 10.52 21.90
C ALA A 54 -7.04 9.39 21.71
N LEU A 55 -6.55 8.76 22.80
CA LEU A 55 -5.58 7.67 22.71
C LEU A 55 -6.17 6.47 21.97
N TYR A 56 -5.62 6.15 20.81
CA TYR A 56 -6.13 5.11 19.94
C TYR A 56 -5.75 3.73 20.43
N LYS A 57 -6.78 2.90 20.64
CA LYS A 57 -6.65 1.49 21.02
C LYS A 57 -7.71 0.71 20.25
N PRO A 58 -7.42 0.29 19.01
CA PRO A 58 -8.41 -0.37 18.18
C PRO A 58 -8.76 -1.73 18.79
N GLU A 59 -10.06 -2.00 18.89
CA GLU A 59 -10.56 -3.34 19.20
C GLU A 59 -10.76 -4.12 17.90
N TRP A 60 -10.29 -5.37 17.89
CA TRP A 60 -10.44 -6.27 16.75
C TRP A 60 -11.28 -7.48 17.14
N GLU A 61 -12.26 -7.78 16.30
CA GLU A 61 -13.08 -8.98 16.50
C GLU A 61 -12.26 -10.24 16.24
N LYS A 62 -12.31 -11.17 17.20
CA LYS A 62 -11.57 -12.44 17.10
C LYS A 62 -12.15 -13.29 16.00
N ARG A 63 -11.28 -13.94 15.22
CA ARG A 63 -11.64 -14.88 14.14
C ARG A 63 -12.48 -14.28 13.01
N VAL A 64 -12.60 -12.95 12.94
CA VAL A 64 -13.27 -12.23 11.84
C VAL A 64 -12.20 -11.64 10.92
N PRO A 65 -12.32 -11.77 9.59
CA PRO A 65 -11.42 -11.12 8.64
C PRO A 65 -11.30 -9.62 8.89
N ILE A 66 -10.09 -9.05 8.79
CA ILE A 66 -9.90 -7.62 9.03
C ILE A 66 -10.76 -6.73 8.12
N ILE A 67 -11.03 -7.18 6.89
CA ILE A 67 -11.85 -6.43 5.94
C ILE A 67 -13.29 -6.27 6.40
N ASP A 68 -13.81 -7.23 7.16
CA ASP A 68 -15.16 -7.21 7.70
C ASP A 68 -15.18 -6.50 9.08
N SER A 69 -14.06 -6.49 9.80
CA SER A 69 -13.95 -5.92 11.16
C SER A 69 -13.60 -4.42 11.20
N ILE A 70 -13.05 -3.84 10.13
CA ILE A 70 -12.68 -2.40 10.11
C ILE A 70 -13.92 -1.51 10.24
N THR A 71 -14.92 -1.74 9.40
CA THR A 71 -16.23 -1.06 9.49
C THR A 71 -17.31 -2.06 9.06
N PRO A 72 -17.87 -2.85 9.99
CA PRO A 72 -18.85 -3.90 9.65
C PRO A 72 -20.06 -3.40 8.87
N ASN A 73 -20.47 -2.16 9.13
CA ASN A 73 -21.60 -1.49 8.47
C ASN A 73 -21.17 -0.44 7.43
N GLY A 74 -19.87 -0.37 7.11
CA GLY A 74 -19.30 0.63 6.20
C GLY A 74 -19.32 0.19 4.75
N ASP A 75 -19.00 1.13 3.84
CA ASP A 75 -18.81 0.82 2.43
C ASP A 75 -17.52 0.01 2.20
N PHE A 76 -17.67 -1.15 1.57
CA PHE A 76 -16.57 -2.04 1.22
C PHE A 76 -15.47 -1.36 0.40
N ASN A 77 -15.82 -0.43 -0.49
CA ASN A 77 -14.81 0.28 -1.28
C ASN A 77 -13.97 1.23 -0.42
N THR A 78 -14.56 1.79 0.64
CA THR A 78 -13.86 2.64 1.60
C THR A 78 -12.83 1.82 2.37
N VAL A 79 -13.19 0.65 2.90
CA VAL A 79 -12.26 -0.24 3.63
C VAL A 79 -11.11 -0.71 2.75
N THR A 80 -11.42 -1.22 1.55
CA THR A 80 -10.38 -1.68 0.61
C THR A 80 -9.49 -0.54 0.12
N SER A 81 -10.03 0.67 -0.02
CA SER A 81 -9.24 1.85 -0.34
C SER A 81 -8.33 2.26 0.83
N ALA A 82 -8.81 2.19 2.07
CA ALA A 82 -8.00 2.48 3.25
C ALA A 82 -6.85 1.48 3.40
N LEU A 83 -7.13 0.18 3.36
CA LEU A 83 -6.14 -0.90 3.39
C LEU A 83 -5.06 -0.74 2.30
N ALA A 84 -5.49 -0.46 1.07
CA ALA A 84 -4.56 -0.20 -0.03
C ALA A 84 -3.72 1.08 0.19
N SER A 85 -4.33 2.11 0.80
CA SER A 85 -3.66 3.39 1.05
C SER A 85 -2.58 3.33 2.11
N VAL A 86 -2.66 2.38 3.05
CA VAL A 86 -1.64 2.14 4.09
C VAL A 86 -0.65 1.04 3.72
N GLY A 87 -0.66 0.59 2.46
CA GLY A 87 0.28 -0.43 1.98
C GLY A 87 -0.07 -1.86 2.39
N LEU A 88 -1.30 -2.11 2.85
CA LEU A 88 -1.83 -3.46 3.05
C LEU A 88 -2.72 -3.81 1.85
N GLY A 89 -2.14 -3.98 0.66
CA GLY A 89 -2.88 -4.22 -0.59
C GLY A 89 -3.10 -5.71 -0.93
N SER A 90 -2.58 -6.62 -0.11
CA SER A 90 -2.70 -8.06 -0.34
C SER A 90 -4.08 -8.57 0.03
N VAL A 91 -4.89 -8.98 -0.96
CA VAL A 91 -6.23 -9.55 -0.75
C VAL A 91 -6.21 -10.78 0.20
N PRO A 92 -5.25 -11.71 0.11
CA PRO A 92 -5.15 -12.79 1.10
C PRO A 92 -4.98 -12.30 2.55
N ALA A 93 -4.30 -11.17 2.78
CA ALA A 93 -4.16 -10.61 4.13
C ALA A 93 -5.48 -10.03 4.64
N TRP A 94 -6.31 -9.46 3.76
CA TRP A 94 -7.63 -8.91 4.11
C TRP A 94 -8.59 -9.95 4.67
N LEU A 95 -8.47 -11.19 4.19
CA LEU A 95 -9.31 -12.32 4.56
C LEU A 95 -8.86 -13.02 5.85
N ARG A 96 -7.78 -12.56 6.48
CA ARG A 96 -7.25 -13.13 7.71
C ARG A 96 -7.77 -12.36 8.93
N PRO A 97 -8.00 -13.05 10.05
CA PRO A 97 -8.20 -12.40 11.34
C PRO A 97 -6.97 -11.59 11.76
N TYR A 98 -7.18 -10.52 12.52
CA TYR A 98 -6.09 -9.64 12.99
C TYR A 98 -4.96 -10.40 13.70
N GLU A 99 -5.32 -11.35 14.57
CA GLU A 99 -4.39 -12.14 15.40
C GLU A 99 -3.42 -13.04 14.63
N VAL A 100 -3.67 -13.33 13.35
CA VAL A 100 -2.78 -14.16 12.51
C VAL A 100 -1.93 -13.33 11.55
N LEU A 101 -2.11 -12.01 11.55
CA LEU A 101 -1.29 -11.09 10.75
C LEU A 101 0.09 -10.94 11.38
N SER A 102 1.11 -10.70 10.55
CA SER A 102 2.42 -10.26 11.03
C SER A 102 2.32 -8.89 11.71
N ASN A 103 3.27 -8.54 12.58
CA ASN A 103 3.28 -7.25 13.28
C ASN A 103 3.16 -6.04 12.33
N GLY A 104 3.78 -6.10 11.14
CA GLY A 104 3.64 -5.02 10.16
C GLY A 104 2.32 -5.00 9.41
N GLU A 105 1.69 -6.15 9.19
CA GLU A 105 0.31 -6.19 8.69
C GLU A 105 -0.67 -5.68 9.75
N GLN A 106 -0.48 -6.03 11.03
CA GLN A 106 -1.27 -5.51 12.16
C GLN A 106 -1.17 -3.99 12.26
N PHE A 107 0.04 -3.44 12.29
CA PHE A 107 0.27 -2.00 12.28
C PHE A 107 -0.48 -1.30 11.14
N ARG A 108 -0.38 -1.82 9.91
CA ARG A 108 -1.12 -1.25 8.77
C ARG A 108 -2.63 -1.43 8.88
N ALA A 109 -3.11 -2.54 9.44
CA ALA A 109 -4.54 -2.76 9.67
C ALA A 109 -5.10 -1.71 10.66
N ASP A 110 -4.38 -1.40 11.73
CA ASP A 110 -4.74 -0.35 12.69
C ASP A 110 -4.81 1.02 12.02
N LEU A 111 -3.82 1.35 11.18
CA LEU A 111 -3.83 2.58 10.40
C LEU A 111 -5.00 2.63 9.40
N ALA A 112 -5.34 1.51 8.75
CA ALA A 112 -6.52 1.46 7.88
C ALA A 112 -7.81 1.69 8.67
N LYS A 113 -7.90 1.12 9.88
CA LYS A 113 -9.07 1.24 10.75
C LYS A 113 -9.29 2.68 11.18
N VAL A 114 -8.25 3.38 11.67
CA VAL A 114 -8.36 4.79 12.06
C VAL A 114 -8.73 5.71 10.88
N ILE A 115 -8.24 5.42 9.67
CA ILE A 115 -8.62 6.16 8.45
C ILE A 115 -10.11 5.98 8.12
N CYS A 116 -10.68 4.79 8.38
CA CYS A 116 -12.09 4.50 8.13
C CYS A 116 -12.99 5.09 9.22
N GLU A 117 -12.58 5.02 10.48
CA GLU A 117 -13.31 5.57 11.63
C GLU A 117 -13.36 7.11 11.61
N ARG A 118 -12.34 7.76 11.02
CA ARG A 118 -12.26 9.22 10.85
C ARG A 118 -12.51 10.00 12.15
N PRO A 119 -11.78 9.71 13.24
CA PRO A 119 -11.90 10.50 14.45
C PRO A 119 -11.51 11.96 14.19
N GLU A 120 -12.19 12.90 14.85
CA GLU A 120 -11.80 14.32 14.78
C GLU A 120 -10.38 14.53 15.35
N GLN A 121 -10.04 13.79 16.40
CA GLN A 121 -8.76 13.85 17.11
C GLN A 121 -8.33 12.45 17.50
N VAL A 122 -7.06 12.10 17.24
CA VAL A 122 -6.49 10.80 17.59
C VAL A 122 -5.04 10.92 18.01
N VAL A 123 -4.63 10.12 18.99
CA VAL A 123 -3.24 9.93 19.40
C VAL A 123 -2.85 8.48 19.12
N ILE A 124 -1.84 8.25 18.30
CA ILE A 124 -1.30 6.92 18.01
C ILE A 124 0.02 6.78 18.75
N ASP A 125 0.03 5.95 19.80
CA ASP A 125 1.24 5.64 20.55
C ASP A 125 2.08 4.57 19.85
N GLU A 126 3.38 4.59 20.10
CA GLU A 126 4.37 3.67 19.50
C GLU A 126 4.32 3.60 17.97
N PHE A 127 4.07 4.72 17.31
CA PHE A 127 3.96 4.79 15.87
C PHE A 127 5.23 4.25 15.19
N SER A 128 5.06 3.26 14.33
CA SER A 128 6.10 2.54 13.58
C SER A 128 7.09 1.71 14.40
N SER A 129 6.84 1.43 15.68
CA SER A 129 7.80 0.71 16.55
C SER A 129 7.94 -0.77 16.22
N VAL A 130 6.88 -1.41 15.71
CA VAL A 130 6.77 -2.86 15.53
C VAL A 130 7.14 -3.35 14.12
N VAL A 131 7.71 -2.47 13.29
CA VAL A 131 8.02 -2.73 11.87
C VAL A 131 9.46 -2.37 11.52
N ASP A 132 9.98 -2.97 10.46
CA ASP A 132 11.29 -2.55 9.93
C ASP A 132 11.22 -1.12 9.40
N ARG A 133 12.40 -0.48 9.30
CA ARG A 133 12.50 0.95 8.99
C ARG A 133 11.98 1.30 7.57
N GLN A 134 12.12 0.41 6.60
CA GLN A 134 11.63 0.64 5.25
C GLN A 134 10.09 0.60 5.21
N ILE A 135 9.49 -0.41 5.85
CA ILE A 135 8.03 -0.47 6.00
C ILE A 135 7.51 0.73 6.80
N ALA A 136 8.19 1.13 7.88
CA ALA A 136 7.83 2.28 8.70
C ALA A 136 7.73 3.57 7.87
N THR A 137 8.79 3.89 7.13
CA THR A 137 8.90 5.12 6.32
C THR A 137 7.91 5.14 5.16
N ILE A 138 7.79 4.03 4.42
CA ILE A 138 6.83 3.90 3.33
C ILE A 138 5.39 4.00 3.86
N GLY A 139 5.10 3.29 4.96
CA GLY A 139 3.80 3.30 5.63
C GLY A 139 3.43 4.68 6.16
N ALA A 140 4.37 5.40 6.76
CA ALA A 140 4.20 6.77 7.24
C ALA A 140 3.81 7.73 6.11
N GLY A 141 4.52 7.69 4.99
CA GLY A 141 4.20 8.52 3.84
C GLY A 141 2.92 8.14 3.12
N ALA A 142 2.43 6.92 3.31
CA ALA A 142 1.14 6.46 2.80
C ALA A 142 0.00 6.88 3.74
N PHE A 143 0.20 6.72 5.05
CA PHE A 143 -0.72 7.13 6.11
C PHE A 143 -1.01 8.63 6.08
N GLN A 144 0.00 9.50 6.08
CA GLN A 144 -0.24 10.95 6.11
C GLN A 144 -1.13 11.42 4.96
N LYS A 145 -0.90 10.88 3.75
CA LYS A 145 -1.69 11.23 2.55
C LYS A 145 -3.13 10.78 2.65
N ALA A 146 -3.37 9.65 3.30
CA ALA A 146 -4.70 9.11 3.50
C ALA A 146 -5.43 9.82 4.64
N TYR A 147 -4.75 10.01 5.77
CA TYR A 147 -5.31 10.63 6.98
C TYR A 147 -5.66 12.10 6.77
N ARG A 148 -4.85 12.88 6.05
CA ARG A 148 -5.18 14.28 5.73
C ARG A 148 -6.51 14.45 4.98
N ARG A 149 -7.04 13.39 4.34
CA ARG A 149 -8.35 13.41 3.65
C ARG A 149 -9.54 13.19 4.59
N THR A 150 -9.30 12.76 5.83
CA THR A 150 -10.37 12.60 6.83
C THR A 150 -10.80 13.96 7.39
N GLY A 151 -9.91 14.96 7.34
CA GLY A 151 -10.12 16.27 7.97
C GLY A 151 -9.84 16.29 9.47
N GLY A 152 -9.40 15.18 10.05
CA GLY A 152 -9.06 15.07 11.47
C GLY A 152 -7.62 15.44 11.80
N GLN A 153 -7.36 15.53 13.10
CA GLN A 153 -6.05 15.75 13.71
C GLN A 153 -5.49 14.44 14.27
N ALA A 154 -4.26 14.09 13.93
CA ALA A 154 -3.54 12.94 14.48
C ALA A 154 -2.23 13.37 15.11
N VAL A 155 -1.98 12.92 16.34
CA VAL A 155 -0.68 13.03 17.00
C VAL A 155 -0.03 11.66 17.02
N LEU A 156 1.16 11.57 16.45
CA LEU A 156 1.92 10.33 16.35
C LEU A 156 3.06 10.37 17.35
N LEU A 157 3.11 9.41 18.27
CA LEU A 157 4.17 9.29 19.26
C LEU A 157 5.18 8.26 18.76
N THR A 158 6.43 8.64 18.54
CA THR A 158 7.43 7.72 17.98
C THR A 158 8.81 7.96 18.56
N CYS A 159 9.63 6.90 18.63
CA CYS A 159 11.07 7.05 18.93
C CYS A 159 11.93 7.17 17.68
N HIS A 160 11.32 7.17 16.49
CA HIS A 160 12.05 7.10 15.23
C HIS A 160 11.97 8.43 14.47
N TYR A 161 13.13 8.99 14.12
CA TYR A 161 13.22 10.29 13.45
C TYR A 161 13.14 10.19 11.92
N ASP A 162 13.54 9.05 11.36
CA ASP A 162 13.51 8.76 9.92
C ASP A 162 12.10 8.79 9.30
N VAL A 163 11.03 8.62 10.10
CA VAL A 163 9.65 8.74 9.59
C VAL A 163 9.19 10.19 9.40
N LEU A 164 9.88 11.18 9.98
CA LEU A 164 9.45 12.59 9.94
C LEU A 164 9.40 13.13 8.52
N GLU A 165 10.43 12.87 7.71
CA GLU A 165 10.47 13.31 6.30
C GLU A 165 9.37 12.65 5.45
N TRP A 166 8.86 11.50 5.88
CA TRP A 166 7.80 10.78 5.18
C TRP A 166 6.40 11.21 5.64
N LEU A 167 6.25 11.47 6.94
CA LEU A 167 5.02 12.00 7.54
C LEU A 167 4.71 13.41 7.07
N GLU A 168 5.75 14.21 6.83
CA GLU A 168 5.63 15.64 6.54
C GLU A 168 4.70 16.34 7.55
N PRO A 169 5.02 16.28 8.86
CA PRO A 169 4.13 16.76 9.90
C PRO A 169 4.02 18.29 9.91
N ASP A 170 2.86 18.78 10.31
CA ASP A 170 2.60 20.22 10.43
C ASP A 170 3.38 20.81 11.62
N TRP A 171 3.57 20.01 12.68
CA TRP A 171 4.42 20.32 13.83
C TRP A 171 5.11 19.07 14.40
N VAL A 172 6.25 19.28 15.06
CA VAL A 172 7.03 18.27 15.77
C VAL A 172 7.40 18.81 17.15
N TYR A 173 7.23 17.99 18.18
CA TYR A 173 7.81 18.23 19.50
C TYR A 173 8.85 17.15 19.79
N ASP A 174 10.10 17.54 20.03
CA ASP A 174 11.16 16.63 20.42
C ASP A 174 11.32 16.61 21.93
N THR A 175 10.97 15.49 22.54
CA THR A 175 11.05 15.26 23.99
C THR A 175 12.48 15.16 24.52
N ALA A 176 13.49 14.97 23.66
CA ALA A 176 14.90 14.96 24.08
C ALA A 176 15.44 16.38 24.25
N THR A 177 15.03 17.31 23.40
CA THR A 177 15.53 18.69 23.37
C THR A 177 14.56 19.68 24.00
N GLY A 178 13.28 19.33 24.11
CA GLY A 178 12.19 20.24 24.49
C GLY A 178 11.80 21.20 23.36
N GLU A 179 12.28 20.99 22.13
CA GLU A 179 12.04 21.88 21.02
C GLU A 179 10.70 21.60 20.34
N PHE A 180 9.94 22.67 20.09
CA PHE A 180 8.74 22.66 19.26
C PHE A 180 9.02 23.31 17.90
N LEU A 181 8.72 22.59 16.84
CA LEU A 181 8.88 23.00 15.46
C LEU A 181 7.51 23.01 14.76
N ARG A 182 7.15 24.07 14.06
CA ARG A 182 5.92 24.17 13.26
C ARG A 182 6.18 24.93 11.98
N GLY A 183 5.54 24.51 10.88
CA GLY A 183 5.72 25.13 9.57
C GLY A 183 7.05 24.78 8.88
N CYS A 184 7.74 23.73 9.34
CA CYS A 184 8.93 23.23 8.67
C CYS A 184 8.59 22.64 7.29
N LEU A 185 9.43 22.94 6.29
CA LEU A 185 9.31 22.31 4.98
C LEU A 185 9.95 20.92 5.02
N TRP A 186 9.15 19.92 5.36
CA TRP A 186 9.53 18.52 5.18
C TRP A 186 9.56 18.17 3.70
N ARG A 187 10.59 17.43 3.28
CA ARG A 187 10.70 16.94 1.91
C ARG A 187 10.92 15.45 1.94
N ARG A 188 9.89 14.70 1.57
CA ARG A 188 10.03 13.26 1.40
C ARG A 188 11.20 12.93 0.45
N PRO A 189 12.08 11.96 0.82
CA PRO A 189 13.14 11.49 -0.04
C PRO A 189 12.63 11.04 -1.41
N LYS A 190 13.40 11.35 -2.45
CA LYS A 190 13.10 10.86 -3.81
C LYS A 190 13.34 9.36 -3.87
N ILE A 191 12.36 8.62 -4.38
CA ILE A 191 12.53 7.20 -4.73
C ILE A 191 12.97 7.13 -6.18
N GLU A 192 14.25 6.85 -6.40
CA GLU A 192 14.79 6.60 -7.73
C GLU A 192 14.60 5.13 -8.11
N MET A 193 13.83 4.91 -9.18
CA MET A 193 13.44 3.59 -9.63
C MET A 193 14.03 3.33 -11.00
N GLN A 194 14.76 2.23 -11.13
CA GLN A 194 15.29 1.75 -12.40
C GLN A 194 14.38 0.67 -12.97
N ILE A 195 14.14 0.71 -14.28
CA ILE A 195 13.27 -0.26 -14.97
C ILE A 195 14.13 -1.12 -15.88
N HIS A 196 14.01 -2.43 -15.72
CA HIS A 196 14.77 -3.41 -16.48
C HIS A 196 13.83 -4.33 -17.25
N GLN A 197 14.06 -4.47 -18.55
CA GLN A 197 13.39 -5.49 -19.35
C GLN A 197 14.00 -6.86 -19.04
N THR A 198 13.17 -7.89 -18.89
CA THR A 198 13.59 -9.23 -18.49
C THR A 198 12.63 -10.31 -19.02
N ASN A 199 12.90 -11.55 -18.66
CA ASN A 199 12.04 -12.71 -18.88
C ASN A 199 11.34 -13.10 -17.55
N TRP A 200 10.84 -14.32 -17.43
CA TRP A 200 10.14 -14.77 -16.22
C TRP A 200 11.05 -15.13 -15.03
N GLN A 201 12.38 -14.93 -15.13
CA GLN A 201 13.36 -15.34 -14.10
C GLN A 201 13.09 -14.77 -12.71
N PHE A 202 12.55 -13.54 -12.62
CA PHE A 202 12.25 -12.90 -11.34
C PHE A 202 10.82 -13.17 -10.85
N TRP A 203 9.95 -13.76 -11.67
CA TRP A 203 8.57 -14.03 -11.30
C TRP A 203 8.40 -14.85 -10.01
N PRO A 204 9.24 -15.86 -9.69
CA PRO A 204 9.12 -16.61 -8.43
C PRO A 204 9.18 -15.73 -7.17
N THR A 205 9.87 -14.58 -7.22
CA THR A 205 9.91 -13.62 -6.11
C THR A 205 8.58 -12.87 -5.95
N PHE A 206 7.91 -12.54 -7.05
CA PHE A 206 6.68 -11.74 -7.04
C PHE A 206 5.40 -12.57 -6.98
N GLU A 207 5.44 -13.82 -7.47
CA GLU A 207 4.29 -14.71 -7.54
C GLU A 207 3.57 -14.92 -6.19
N PRO A 208 4.27 -15.09 -5.05
CA PRO A 208 3.61 -15.25 -3.74
C PRO A 208 2.75 -14.05 -3.34
N HIS A 209 3.08 -12.85 -3.86
CA HIS A 209 2.38 -11.60 -3.57
C HIS A 209 1.30 -11.27 -4.61
N HIS A 210 1.18 -12.07 -5.67
CA HIS A 210 0.10 -11.93 -6.63
C HIS A 210 -1.15 -12.65 -6.11
N TYR A 211 -2.29 -11.96 -6.14
CA TYR A 211 -3.58 -12.45 -5.63
C TYR A 211 -4.17 -13.64 -6.42
N LEU A 212 -3.45 -14.17 -7.41
CA LEU A 212 -3.85 -15.31 -8.23
C LEU A 212 -2.66 -16.18 -8.60
N LYS A 213 -2.88 -17.49 -8.57
CA LYS A 213 -2.02 -18.45 -9.24
C LYS A 213 -2.52 -18.68 -10.66
N LEU A 214 -1.72 -18.27 -11.64
CA LEU A 214 -2.05 -18.39 -13.07
C LEU A 214 -0.77 -18.68 -13.86
N PRO A 215 -0.88 -19.42 -14.97
CA PRO A 215 0.28 -19.67 -15.82
C PRO A 215 0.85 -18.37 -16.39
N HIS A 216 2.11 -18.46 -16.83
CA HIS A 216 2.81 -17.39 -17.52
C HIS A 216 2.04 -16.97 -18.77
N MET A 217 2.09 -15.68 -19.07
CA MET A 217 1.53 -15.16 -20.31
C MET A 217 2.37 -15.62 -21.50
N ILE A 218 1.68 -16.12 -22.53
CA ILE A 218 2.31 -16.55 -23.77
C ILE A 218 2.97 -15.35 -24.43
N ALA A 219 4.21 -15.54 -24.89
CA ALA A 219 5.01 -14.52 -25.55
C ALA A 219 5.08 -13.19 -24.77
N ALA A 220 5.15 -13.24 -23.44
CA ALA A 220 5.29 -12.01 -22.66
C ALA A 220 6.73 -11.47 -22.67
N THR A 221 6.83 -10.14 -22.61
CA THR A 221 8.03 -9.42 -22.17
C THR A 221 7.76 -8.97 -20.74
N ASN A 222 8.68 -9.26 -19.82
CA ASN A 222 8.52 -8.87 -18.43
C ASN A 222 9.38 -7.65 -18.16
N TYR A 223 8.97 -6.87 -17.17
CA TYR A 223 9.72 -5.73 -16.68
C TYR A 223 9.75 -5.83 -15.17
N VAL A 224 10.90 -5.49 -14.60
CA VAL A 224 11.06 -5.33 -13.15
C VAL A 224 11.54 -3.92 -12.84
N ALA A 225 11.09 -3.41 -11.71
CA ALA A 225 11.60 -2.19 -11.12
C ALA A 225 12.56 -2.54 -9.98
N THR A 226 13.67 -1.79 -9.89
CA THR A 226 14.55 -1.83 -8.74
C THR A 226 14.71 -0.46 -8.09
N VAL A 227 14.91 -0.43 -6.78
CA VAL A 227 15.31 0.76 -6.00
C VAL A 227 16.53 0.36 -5.19
N ASN A 228 17.63 1.09 -5.31
CA ASN A 228 18.91 0.77 -4.64
C ASN A 228 19.37 -0.69 -4.87
N GLY A 229 19.06 -1.28 -6.03
CA GLY A 229 19.38 -2.67 -6.37
C GLY A 229 18.38 -3.72 -5.86
N GLU A 230 17.43 -3.35 -5.00
CA GLU A 230 16.37 -4.23 -4.50
C GLU A 230 15.21 -4.33 -5.51
N LEU A 231 14.63 -5.52 -5.68
CA LEU A 231 13.46 -5.76 -6.54
C LEU A 231 12.18 -5.21 -5.89
N VAL A 232 11.50 -4.29 -6.56
CA VAL A 232 10.35 -3.56 -5.99
C VAL A 232 9.02 -3.87 -6.68
N ALA A 233 9.02 -4.01 -8.00
CA ALA A 233 7.80 -4.26 -8.75
C ALA A 233 8.06 -5.12 -10.00
N HIS A 234 7.00 -5.77 -10.48
CA HIS A 234 7.00 -6.58 -11.69
C HIS A 234 5.75 -6.31 -12.51
N VAL A 235 5.87 -6.35 -13.85
CA VAL A 235 4.71 -6.38 -14.76
C VAL A 235 5.05 -7.15 -16.04
N ALA A 236 4.07 -7.90 -16.57
CA ALA A 236 4.19 -8.65 -17.81
C ALA A 236 3.35 -8.01 -18.93
N PHE A 237 3.95 -7.87 -20.10
CA PHE A 237 3.31 -7.35 -21.31
C PHE A 237 3.27 -8.40 -22.41
N SER A 238 2.10 -8.65 -22.98
CA SER A 238 1.95 -9.38 -24.25
C SER A 238 1.15 -8.55 -25.25
N THR A 239 1.09 -8.97 -26.50
CA THR A 239 0.28 -8.29 -27.52
C THR A 239 -1.04 -9.00 -27.75
N ARG A 240 -2.04 -8.25 -28.22
CA ARG A 240 -3.22 -8.83 -28.85
C ARG A 240 -2.86 -9.25 -30.29
N PRO A 241 -3.57 -10.25 -30.87
CA PRO A 241 -3.40 -10.60 -32.27
C PRO A 241 -3.46 -9.37 -33.17
N GLY A 242 -2.54 -9.28 -34.14
CA GLY A 242 -2.42 -8.13 -35.04
C GLY A 242 -1.46 -7.02 -34.58
N LEU A 243 -0.84 -7.12 -33.39
CA LEU A 243 0.10 -6.10 -32.87
C LEU A 243 -0.49 -4.69 -32.80
N VAL A 244 -1.81 -4.60 -32.57
CA VAL A 244 -2.56 -3.35 -32.50
C VAL A 244 -2.61 -2.75 -31.10
N GLU A 245 -2.48 -3.59 -30.08
CA GLU A 245 -2.67 -3.20 -28.68
C GLU A 245 -1.87 -4.15 -27.78
N ALA A 246 -1.19 -3.57 -26.78
CA ALA A 246 -0.49 -4.30 -25.75
C ALA A 246 -1.46 -4.65 -24.60
N ARG A 247 -1.13 -5.69 -23.86
CA ARG A 247 -1.85 -6.12 -22.67
C ARG A 247 -0.86 -6.24 -21.52
N ALA A 248 -1.00 -5.34 -20.56
CA ALA A 248 -0.29 -5.40 -19.29
C ALA A 248 -1.10 -6.23 -18.27
N CYS A 249 -0.40 -7.10 -17.55
CA CYS A 249 -0.95 -8.01 -16.54
C CYS A 249 0.15 -8.37 -15.54
N ARG A 250 -0.21 -9.06 -14.44
CA ARG A 250 0.74 -9.50 -13.41
C ARG A 250 1.54 -8.34 -12.80
N LEU A 251 0.88 -7.20 -12.63
CA LEU A 251 1.44 -6.10 -11.86
C LEU A 251 1.50 -6.51 -10.39
N VAL A 252 2.70 -6.54 -9.83
CA VAL A 252 2.97 -6.80 -8.42
C VAL A 252 3.90 -5.71 -7.91
N VAL A 253 3.61 -5.19 -6.73
CA VAL A 253 4.51 -4.35 -5.94
C VAL A 253 4.77 -5.11 -4.64
N MET A 254 6.04 -5.22 -4.26
CA MET A 254 6.43 -5.89 -3.03
C MET A 254 5.74 -5.25 -1.82
N PRO A 255 5.28 -6.03 -0.83
CA PRO A 255 4.49 -5.53 0.31
C PRO A 255 5.07 -4.29 0.99
N GLU A 256 6.38 -4.28 1.20
CA GLU A 256 7.15 -3.21 1.84
C GLU A 256 7.18 -1.90 1.03
N TRP A 257 6.86 -1.95 -0.25
CA TRP A 257 6.78 -0.79 -1.15
C TRP A 257 5.34 -0.37 -1.49
N GLN A 258 4.33 -1.05 -0.96
CA GLN A 258 2.93 -0.70 -1.20
C GLN A 258 2.57 0.61 -0.49
N GLY A 259 1.69 1.41 -1.10
CA GLY A 259 1.37 2.76 -0.61
C GLY A 259 2.38 3.85 -1.00
N ALA A 260 3.59 3.48 -1.43
CA ALA A 260 4.62 4.44 -1.86
C ALA A 260 4.28 5.17 -3.18
N GLY A 261 3.33 4.64 -3.96
CA GLY A 261 2.96 5.13 -5.30
C GLY A 261 3.84 4.61 -6.44
N VAL A 262 4.77 3.70 -6.16
CA VAL A 262 5.72 3.15 -7.14
C VAL A 262 5.04 2.35 -8.25
N GLY A 263 4.03 1.53 -7.91
CA GLY A 263 3.38 0.63 -8.88
C GLY A 263 2.72 1.34 -10.05
N LEU A 264 2.02 2.45 -9.80
CA LEU A 264 1.36 3.20 -10.87
C LEU A 264 2.37 3.96 -11.73
N LYS A 265 3.39 4.57 -11.11
CA LYS A 265 4.48 5.24 -11.85
C LYS A 265 5.22 4.27 -12.74
N PHE A 266 5.52 3.08 -12.22
CA PHE A 266 6.14 1.97 -12.95
C PHE A 266 5.29 1.51 -14.14
N LEU A 267 4.01 1.23 -13.90
CA LEU A 267 3.09 0.82 -14.97
C LEU A 267 2.97 1.91 -16.05
N ASN A 268 2.79 3.18 -15.67
CA ASN A 268 2.68 4.30 -16.59
C ASN A 268 3.93 4.46 -17.46
N ALA A 269 5.13 4.36 -16.87
CA ALA A 269 6.38 4.48 -17.60
C ALA A 269 6.50 3.43 -18.72
N ILE A 270 6.14 2.17 -18.43
CA ILE A 270 6.19 1.09 -19.43
C ILE A 270 5.06 1.25 -20.45
N CYS A 271 3.85 1.63 -20.03
CA CYS A 271 2.75 1.91 -20.96
C CYS A 271 3.11 3.02 -21.95
N GLU A 272 3.75 4.10 -21.47
CA GLU A 272 4.24 5.19 -22.31
C GLU A 272 5.32 4.72 -23.28
N MET A 273 6.27 3.93 -22.80
CA MET A 273 7.31 3.32 -23.62
C MET A 273 6.72 2.47 -24.76
N TRP A 274 5.71 1.63 -24.47
CA TRP A 274 5.00 0.85 -25.50
C TRP A 274 4.19 1.71 -26.46
N ARG A 275 3.52 2.76 -25.97
CA ARG A 275 2.78 3.73 -26.79
C ARG A 275 3.70 4.44 -27.78
N GLN A 276 4.93 4.76 -27.38
CA GLN A 276 5.94 5.38 -28.24
C GLN A 276 6.63 4.40 -29.21
N GLY A 277 6.26 3.11 -29.18
CA GLY A 277 6.90 2.09 -30.00
C GLY A 277 8.27 1.63 -29.50
N LYS A 278 8.72 2.07 -28.33
CA LYS A 278 9.95 1.63 -27.66
C LYS A 278 9.74 0.25 -27.02
N ASN A 279 9.40 -0.74 -27.84
CA ASN A 279 9.19 -2.11 -27.42
C ASN A 279 9.83 -3.05 -28.44
N ARG A 280 9.92 -4.35 -28.13
CA ARG A 280 10.59 -5.34 -28.98
C ARG A 280 10.08 -5.49 -30.43
N TYR A 281 8.98 -4.82 -30.78
CA TYR A 281 8.38 -4.83 -32.10
C TYR A 281 8.55 -3.51 -32.86
N ASP A 282 9.14 -2.50 -32.24
CA ASP A 282 9.32 -1.15 -32.80
C ASP A 282 8.00 -0.55 -33.33
N LYS A 283 6.88 -0.87 -32.67
CA LYS A 283 5.53 -0.47 -33.08
C LYS A 283 4.77 0.22 -31.96
N PRO A 284 4.23 1.43 -32.19
CA PRO A 284 3.34 2.11 -31.26
C PRO A 284 2.13 1.24 -30.92
N MET A 285 1.94 0.92 -29.63
CA MET A 285 0.80 0.15 -29.17
C MET A 285 0.23 0.75 -27.87
N PRO A 286 -1.05 1.19 -27.84
CA PRO A 286 -1.72 1.52 -26.59
C PRO A 286 -1.79 0.26 -25.71
N THR A 287 -1.84 0.46 -24.39
CA THR A 287 -1.83 -0.64 -23.43
C THR A 287 -3.18 -0.81 -22.74
N LEU A 288 -3.72 -2.02 -22.80
CA LEU A 288 -4.82 -2.46 -21.94
C LEU A 288 -4.31 -3.07 -20.65
N PHE A 289 -4.91 -2.66 -19.55
CA PHE A 289 -4.68 -3.23 -18.23
C PHE A 289 -6.00 -3.70 -17.63
N HIS A 290 -6.04 -4.94 -17.14
CA HIS A 290 -7.22 -5.51 -16.51
C HIS A 290 -6.92 -5.80 -15.05
N THR A 291 -7.76 -5.30 -14.16
CA THR A 291 -7.62 -5.51 -12.72
C THR A 291 -8.97 -5.73 -12.06
N SER A 292 -8.92 -6.42 -10.92
CA SER A 292 -10.05 -6.60 -10.01
C SER A 292 -9.77 -5.97 -8.64
N HIS A 293 -8.59 -5.38 -8.45
CA HIS A 293 -8.21 -4.77 -7.19
C HIS A 293 -8.94 -3.42 -7.03
N PRO A 294 -9.85 -3.25 -6.04
CA PRO A 294 -10.69 -2.06 -5.93
C PRO A 294 -9.90 -0.75 -5.84
N GLY A 295 -8.85 -0.71 -5.01
CA GLY A 295 -7.98 0.46 -4.88
C GLY A 295 -7.30 0.87 -6.19
N LEU A 296 -6.71 -0.08 -6.92
CA LEU A 296 -6.11 0.21 -8.23
C LEU A 296 -7.15 0.66 -9.26
N CYS A 297 -8.34 0.06 -9.28
CA CYS A 297 -9.43 0.53 -10.15
C CYS A 297 -9.82 1.98 -9.84
N ALA A 298 -9.96 2.35 -8.56
CA ALA A 298 -10.30 3.70 -8.14
C ALA A 298 -9.22 4.71 -8.55
N VAL A 299 -7.95 4.34 -8.40
CA VAL A 299 -6.81 5.16 -8.81
C VAL A 299 -6.77 5.34 -10.32
N LEU A 300 -6.93 4.27 -11.11
CA LEU A 300 -6.92 4.35 -12.57
C LEU A 300 -8.07 5.19 -13.13
N ARG A 301 -9.27 5.12 -12.53
CA ARG A 301 -10.42 5.96 -12.94
C ARG A 301 -10.18 7.46 -12.76
N ARG A 302 -9.40 7.85 -11.75
CA ARG A 302 -9.09 9.27 -11.46
C ARG A 302 -7.84 9.77 -12.18
N HIS A 303 -7.06 8.86 -12.78
CA HIS A 303 -5.78 9.21 -13.36
C HIS A 303 -5.96 9.72 -14.79
N PRO A 304 -5.47 10.91 -15.16
CA PRO A 304 -5.76 11.54 -16.45
C PRO A 304 -5.25 10.75 -17.66
N LYS A 305 -4.17 9.98 -17.48
CA LYS A 305 -3.60 9.12 -18.54
C LYS A 305 -4.32 7.79 -18.76
N TRP A 306 -5.44 7.54 -18.10
CA TRP A 306 -6.19 6.28 -18.20
C TRP A 306 -7.66 6.52 -18.48
N THR A 307 -8.25 5.67 -19.30
CA THR A 307 -9.70 5.63 -19.53
C THR A 307 -10.23 4.23 -19.25
N GLN A 308 -11.40 4.13 -18.63
CA GLN A 308 -12.05 2.83 -18.40
C GLN A 308 -12.77 2.40 -19.67
N VAL A 309 -12.47 1.20 -20.16
CA VAL A 309 -12.99 0.67 -21.43
C VAL A 309 -13.92 -0.53 -21.24
N SER A 310 -13.91 -1.16 -20.07
CA SER A 310 -14.86 -2.22 -19.74
C SER A 310 -15.07 -2.38 -18.24
N ALA A 311 -16.23 -2.93 -17.88
CA ALA A 311 -16.59 -3.36 -16.54
C ALA A 311 -17.40 -4.66 -16.65
N ASN A 312 -16.70 -5.80 -16.63
CA ASN A 312 -17.37 -7.10 -16.68
C ASN A 312 -17.60 -7.57 -15.24
N LEU A 313 -18.85 -7.68 -14.81
CA LEU A 313 -19.22 -8.12 -13.46
C LEU A 313 -19.32 -9.65 -13.34
N TYR A 314 -19.32 -10.39 -14.46
CA TYR A 314 -19.46 -11.83 -14.51
C TYR A 314 -18.33 -12.49 -15.30
N GLY A 315 -18.02 -13.75 -14.94
CA GLY A 315 -17.03 -14.55 -15.65
C GLY A 315 -17.57 -15.06 -16.98
N GLY A 316 -16.83 -14.84 -18.07
CA GLY A 316 -17.17 -15.41 -19.38
C GLY A 316 -17.03 -16.94 -19.42
N SER A 317 -17.74 -17.60 -20.33
CA SER A 317 -17.71 -19.06 -20.50
C SER A 317 -16.30 -19.57 -20.85
N LYS A 318 -15.78 -20.51 -20.04
CA LYS A 318 -14.49 -21.19 -20.28
C LYS A 318 -14.52 -22.16 -21.49
N ARG A 319 -15.67 -22.31 -22.15
CA ARG A 319 -15.88 -23.34 -23.18
C ARG A 319 -14.90 -23.19 -24.35
N LYS A 320 -14.76 -21.98 -24.92
CA LYS A 320 -13.88 -21.75 -26.08
C LYS A 320 -12.39 -21.99 -25.76
N SER A 321 -11.90 -21.48 -24.63
CA SER A 321 -10.51 -21.67 -24.22
C SER A 321 -10.20 -23.13 -23.89
N ARG A 322 -11.10 -23.82 -23.19
CA ARG A 322 -11.00 -25.26 -22.92
C ARG A 322 -10.94 -26.08 -24.21
N LEU A 323 -11.80 -25.78 -25.18
CA LEU A 323 -11.81 -26.47 -26.48
C LEU A 323 -10.50 -26.25 -27.24
N SER A 324 -9.97 -25.03 -27.25
CA SER A 324 -8.69 -24.70 -27.89
C SER A 324 -7.51 -25.45 -27.25
N ILE A 325 -7.43 -25.48 -25.91
CA ILE A 325 -6.37 -26.23 -25.20
C ILE A 325 -6.50 -27.73 -25.49
N SER A 326 -7.71 -28.28 -25.42
CA SER A 326 -7.96 -29.70 -25.69
C SER A 326 -7.54 -30.10 -27.11
N ALA A 327 -7.87 -29.27 -28.11
CA ALA A 327 -7.47 -29.49 -29.50
C ALA A 327 -5.94 -29.41 -29.68
N SER A 328 -5.27 -28.43 -29.08
CA SER A 328 -3.82 -28.28 -29.13
C SER A 328 -3.09 -29.45 -28.47
N THR A 329 -3.59 -29.93 -27.32
CA THR A 329 -2.99 -31.05 -26.60
C THR A 329 -3.18 -32.35 -27.36
N LYS A 330 -4.39 -32.62 -27.89
CA LYS A 330 -4.65 -33.80 -28.73
C LYS A 330 -3.70 -33.87 -29.92
N LYS A 331 -3.41 -32.72 -30.56
CA LYS A 331 -2.47 -32.63 -31.68
C LYS A 331 -1.01 -32.90 -31.30
N LYS A 332 -0.60 -32.61 -30.05
CA LYS A 332 0.78 -32.80 -29.56
C LYS A 332 1.04 -34.17 -28.93
N THR A 333 0.07 -34.74 -28.22
CA THR A 333 0.30 -35.93 -27.37
C THR A 333 -0.61 -37.11 -27.71
N GLY A 334 -1.54 -36.97 -28.65
CA GLY A 334 -2.54 -37.97 -28.98
C GLY A 334 -3.61 -38.21 -27.89
N LYS A 335 -3.45 -37.62 -26.70
CA LYS A 335 -4.34 -37.78 -25.55
C LYS A 335 -5.23 -36.55 -25.36
N GLN A 336 -6.49 -36.78 -25.01
CA GLN A 336 -7.43 -35.73 -24.67
C GLN A 336 -7.31 -35.41 -23.17
N ILE A 337 -6.84 -34.21 -22.83
CA ILE A 337 -6.77 -33.75 -21.43
C ILE A 337 -7.93 -32.80 -21.14
N ASN A 338 -8.64 -33.04 -20.04
CA ASN A 338 -9.64 -32.13 -19.49
C ASN A 338 -8.93 -30.96 -18.78
N SER A 339 -8.63 -29.89 -19.53
CA SER A 339 -8.15 -28.64 -18.94
C SER A 339 -9.32 -27.73 -18.55
N ALA A 340 -9.16 -26.92 -17.50
CA ALA A 340 -10.21 -26.02 -17.04
C ALA A 340 -10.48 -24.81 -17.96
N GLY A 341 -9.76 -24.66 -19.08
CA GLY A 341 -9.79 -23.42 -19.87
C GLY A 341 -9.24 -22.21 -19.11
N PHE A 342 -8.90 -21.14 -19.82
CA PHE A 342 -8.54 -19.87 -19.19
C PHE A 342 -9.81 -19.05 -18.88
N GLY A 343 -9.86 -18.40 -17.71
CA GLY A 343 -10.94 -17.50 -17.29
C GLY A 343 -12.07 -18.15 -16.47
N GLY A 344 -13.23 -17.48 -16.38
CA GLY A 344 -14.53 -18.01 -15.94
C GLY A 344 -14.78 -18.25 -14.44
N HIS A 345 -14.18 -17.46 -13.56
CA HIS A 345 -14.70 -17.29 -12.20
C HIS A 345 -15.61 -16.07 -12.18
N PHE A 346 -16.68 -16.05 -11.35
CA PHE A 346 -17.44 -14.83 -11.06
C PHE A 346 -16.48 -13.79 -10.50
N ARG A 347 -16.08 -12.85 -11.35
CA ARG A 347 -15.10 -11.83 -11.02
C ARG A 347 -15.45 -10.57 -11.75
N ALA A 348 -15.63 -9.51 -10.98
CA ALA A 348 -15.60 -8.15 -11.49
C ALA A 348 -14.21 -7.85 -12.04
N VAL A 349 -14.05 -7.81 -13.36
CA VAL A 349 -12.82 -7.38 -14.04
C VAL A 349 -13.10 -6.05 -14.69
N GLN A 350 -12.35 -5.03 -14.31
CA GLN A 350 -12.39 -3.70 -14.91
C GLN A 350 -11.21 -3.57 -15.88
N GLY A 351 -11.50 -3.16 -17.11
CA GLY A 351 -10.50 -2.93 -18.15
C GLY A 351 -10.24 -1.45 -18.32
N PHE A 352 -8.96 -1.07 -18.34
CA PHE A 352 -8.48 0.29 -18.51
C PHE A 352 -7.53 0.35 -19.70
N ARG A 353 -7.60 1.44 -20.47
CA ARG A 353 -6.65 1.74 -21.55
C ARG A 353 -5.81 2.93 -21.15
N TYR A 354 -4.49 2.80 -21.32
CA TYR A 354 -3.56 3.91 -21.17
C TYR A 354 -3.61 4.79 -22.43
N ILE A 355 -3.88 6.09 -22.23
CA ILE A 355 -4.03 7.08 -23.30
C ILE A 355 -2.86 8.08 -23.35
N GLY A 356 -1.99 8.10 -22.34
CA GLY A 356 -0.86 9.06 -22.29
C GLY A 356 -1.30 10.49 -21.97
N ASP A 357 -0.39 11.46 -22.14
CA ASP A 357 -0.63 12.88 -21.83
C ASP A 357 -1.46 13.64 -22.90
N GLY A 358 -2.01 12.95 -23.90
CA GLY A 358 -2.76 13.56 -25.02
C GLY A 358 -4.12 12.92 -25.25
N GLY A 359 -4.84 12.57 -24.18
CA GLY A 359 -6.05 11.74 -24.22
C GLY A 359 -7.38 12.46 -24.01
N VAL A 360 -7.39 13.80 -23.94
CA VAL A 360 -8.61 14.61 -23.94
C VAL A 360 -8.42 15.66 -25.03
N GLU A 361 -8.96 15.37 -26.21
CA GLU A 361 -9.50 16.41 -27.11
C GLU A 361 -11.00 16.48 -26.89
#